data_AF-A0A257CSB5-F1
#
_entry.id   AF-A0A257CSB5-F1
#
_cell.length_a   1.000
_cell.length_b   1.000
_cell.length_c   1.000
_cell.angle_alpha   90.00
_cell.angle_beta   90.00
_cell.angle_gamma   90.00
#
_symmetry.space_group_name_H-M   'P 1'
#
loop_
_entity.id
_entity.type
_entity.pdbx_description
1 polymer ?
#
loop_
_entity_poly.entity_id
_entity_poly.type
_entity_poly.pdbx_seq_one_letter_code
_entity_poly.pdbx_strand_id
1 'polypeptide(L)'
;MKANKKTWIALALSAALGTSQAATFVTPDGVLDNFGGFDWTSSASVLVKGYDIYKGMSGSKVGLSDVIDVYYNSFASAILADDGSTFVTPGLVKGTGAAGYEITVKAHFQEVVTCLTFDCGVVSITPTTGTWGIFLDTAPNASLATQSGFGDGVKLLGGAFTGGQATISQQSATNPGQGTSSASVAGTTSVTNNAYITPNLGGTSVISTLSFGRVIQGQPGPNGTWVRPTAWEGSGIGASGNGVPSTSGNQKDFVGQADASQSFFFSVPEPTSLALSGLALLGLGLVSRRRKSA
;
A
#
# COMPACT_ATOMS: atom_id res chain seq x y z
N MET A 1 31.97 -63.36 -34.62
CA MET A 1 32.22 -62.25 -33.68
C MET A 1 31.14 -61.18 -33.90
N LYS A 2 30.25 -60.96 -32.92
CA LYS A 2 29.18 -59.95 -32.97
C LYS A 2 29.65 -58.69 -32.24
N ALA A 3 29.61 -57.53 -32.88
CA ALA A 3 29.91 -56.24 -32.26
C ALA A 3 28.59 -55.48 -32.00
N ASN A 4 28.20 -55.38 -30.73
CA ASN A 4 27.07 -54.59 -30.27
C ASN A 4 27.43 -53.10 -30.25
N LYS A 5 26.79 -52.27 -31.09
CA LYS A 5 26.84 -50.81 -30.98
C LYS A 5 25.81 -50.34 -29.94
N LYS A 6 26.28 -49.94 -28.76
CA LYS A 6 25.48 -49.23 -27.75
C LYS A 6 25.44 -47.74 -28.12
N THR A 7 24.29 -47.24 -28.54
CA THR A 7 24.01 -45.80 -28.65
C THR A 7 23.58 -45.26 -27.29
N TRP A 8 24.39 -44.38 -26.71
CA TRP A 8 24.05 -43.58 -25.54
C TRP A 8 23.19 -42.39 -25.97
N ILE A 9 21.99 -42.25 -25.40
CA ILE A 9 21.19 -41.02 -25.52
C ILE A 9 21.49 -40.19 -24.28
N ALA A 10 22.26 -39.11 -24.45
CA ALA A 10 22.43 -38.11 -23.41
C ALA A 10 21.24 -37.15 -23.48
N LEU A 11 20.42 -37.13 -22.42
CA LEU A 11 19.37 -36.13 -22.23
C LEU A 11 19.93 -35.05 -21.31
N ALA A 12 20.35 -33.92 -21.86
CA ALA A 12 20.73 -32.75 -21.07
C ALA A 12 19.45 -32.06 -20.60
N LEU A 13 19.11 -32.18 -19.32
CA LEU A 13 18.02 -31.47 -18.69
C LEU A 13 18.57 -30.18 -18.07
N SER A 14 18.51 -29.07 -18.80
CA SER A 14 18.82 -27.74 -18.28
C SER A 14 17.64 -27.26 -17.42
N ALA A 15 17.68 -27.53 -16.12
CA ALA A 15 16.79 -26.88 -15.18
C ALA A 15 17.24 -25.42 -15.02
N ALA A 16 16.49 -24.48 -15.60
CA ALA A 16 16.66 -23.07 -15.28
C ALA A 16 16.20 -22.84 -13.84
N LEU A 17 17.15 -22.78 -12.90
CA LEU A 17 16.92 -22.25 -11.57
C LEU A 17 16.63 -20.76 -11.74
N GLY A 18 15.37 -20.36 -11.58
CA GLY A 18 15.01 -18.95 -11.50
C GLY A 18 15.61 -18.39 -10.21
N THR A 19 16.71 -17.65 -10.31
CA THR A 19 17.23 -16.86 -9.19
C THR A 19 16.25 -15.73 -8.95
N SER A 20 15.65 -15.66 -7.76
CA SER A 20 14.92 -14.48 -7.33
C SER A 20 15.91 -13.31 -7.30
N GLN A 21 15.80 -12.40 -8.27
CA GLN A 21 16.59 -11.18 -8.26
C GLN A 21 15.92 -10.18 -7.31
N ALA A 22 16.71 -9.60 -6.41
CA ALA A 22 16.26 -8.50 -5.58
C ALA A 22 15.89 -7.30 -6.46
N ALA A 23 14.98 -6.46 -5.98
CA ALA A 23 14.52 -5.32 -6.76
C ALA A 23 15.60 -4.25 -6.76
N THR A 24 15.74 -3.58 -7.89
CA THR A 24 16.53 -2.36 -8.01
C THR A 24 15.58 -1.20 -8.19
N PHE A 25 15.95 -0.05 -7.63
CA PHE A 25 15.25 1.21 -7.86
C PHE A 25 16.25 2.27 -8.32
N VAL A 26 16.10 2.75 -9.56
CA VAL A 26 16.85 3.86 -10.13
C VAL A 26 16.21 5.18 -9.67
N THR A 27 16.96 5.98 -8.92
CA THR A 27 16.57 7.32 -8.48
C THR A 27 17.54 8.36 -9.06
N PRO A 28 17.25 9.67 -8.94
CA PRO A 28 18.22 10.71 -9.25
C PRO A 28 19.52 10.64 -8.43
N ASP A 29 19.52 9.95 -7.27
CA ASP A 29 20.72 9.72 -6.46
C ASP A 29 21.54 8.49 -6.91
N GLY A 30 21.02 7.69 -7.83
CA GLY A 30 21.67 6.49 -8.35
C GLY A 30 20.81 5.24 -8.27
N VAL A 31 21.43 4.08 -8.40
CA VAL A 31 20.75 2.77 -8.32
C VAL A 31 20.76 2.29 -6.88
N LEU A 32 19.57 1.97 -6.36
CA LEU A 32 19.36 1.36 -5.05
C LEU A 32 19.12 -0.14 -5.23
N ASP A 33 20.14 -0.94 -4.96
CA ASP A 33 20.04 -2.40 -4.99
C ASP A 33 19.33 -2.92 -3.73
N ASN A 34 18.53 -3.98 -3.89
CA ASN A 34 17.68 -4.56 -2.83
C ASN A 34 16.59 -3.61 -2.33
N PHE A 35 15.95 -2.87 -3.24
CA PHE A 35 14.78 -2.04 -2.93
C PHE A 35 13.65 -2.88 -2.29
N GLY A 36 13.18 -2.43 -1.12
CA GLY A 36 12.16 -3.13 -0.33
C GLY A 36 10.88 -2.32 -0.11
N GLY A 37 10.95 -0.99 -0.12
CA GLY A 37 9.78 -0.19 0.24
C GLY A 37 10.01 1.30 0.48
N PHE A 38 9.00 1.91 1.08
CA PHE A 38 8.99 3.31 1.48
C PHE A 38 8.53 3.44 2.93
N ASP A 39 9.18 4.33 3.66
CA ASP A 39 8.64 4.87 4.89
C ASP A 39 7.98 6.20 4.56
N TRP A 40 6.68 6.33 4.84
CA TRP A 40 5.92 7.53 4.53
C TRP A 40 6.05 8.56 5.65
N THR A 41 5.75 9.83 5.38
CA THR A 41 5.82 10.84 6.45
C THR A 41 4.75 10.61 7.52
N SER A 42 5.16 10.64 8.78
CA SER A 42 4.24 10.57 9.92
C SER A 42 3.36 11.81 10.03
N SER A 43 3.65 12.89 9.31
CA SER A 43 2.81 14.09 9.21
C SER A 43 1.76 14.00 8.10
N ALA A 44 1.55 12.82 7.49
CA ALA A 44 0.54 12.64 6.47
C ALA A 44 -0.89 12.78 7.02
N SER A 45 -1.82 13.08 6.12
CA SER A 45 -3.23 13.25 6.46
C SER A 45 -4.07 12.19 5.78
N VAL A 46 -5.17 11.85 6.44
CA VAL A 46 -6.24 11.04 5.87
C VAL A 46 -7.53 11.85 5.90
N LEU A 47 -8.30 11.80 4.83
CA LEU A 47 -9.67 12.31 4.79
C LEU A 47 -10.62 11.12 4.78
N VAL A 48 -11.48 11.05 5.79
CA VAL A 48 -12.55 10.06 5.91
C VAL A 48 -13.87 10.74 5.55
N LYS A 49 -14.68 10.08 4.73
CA LYS A 49 -16.01 10.55 4.33
C LYS A 49 -17.09 9.53 4.62
N GLY A 50 -18.26 10.02 4.98
CA GLY A 50 -19.46 9.22 5.17
C GLY A 50 -19.51 8.43 6.47
N TYR A 51 -18.62 8.66 7.42
CA TYR A 51 -18.52 7.90 8.67
C TYR A 51 -19.66 8.24 9.65
N ASP A 52 -20.70 7.40 9.71
CA ASP A 52 -21.88 7.59 10.58
C ASP A 52 -21.95 6.61 11.76
N ILE A 53 -20.81 6.02 12.14
CA ILE A 53 -20.74 5.08 13.28
C ILE A 53 -20.05 5.72 14.50
N TYR A 54 -20.78 6.10 15.54
CA TYR A 54 -20.25 6.73 16.75
C TYR A 54 -20.73 6.05 18.03
N LYS A 55 -19.98 6.26 19.13
CA LYS A 55 -20.34 5.69 20.43
C LYS A 55 -21.65 6.27 20.97
N GLY A 56 -22.49 5.43 21.57
CA GLY A 56 -23.70 5.88 22.29
C GLY A 56 -24.94 6.05 21.40
N MET A 57 -24.90 5.52 20.18
CA MET A 57 -26.13 5.29 19.41
C MET A 57 -27.17 4.50 20.22
N SER A 58 -28.45 4.88 20.11
CA SER A 58 -29.52 4.24 20.90
C SER A 58 -29.86 2.84 20.41
N GLY A 59 -30.04 1.90 21.34
CA GLY A 59 -30.37 0.51 21.06
C GLY A 59 -29.14 -0.32 20.64
N SER A 60 -29.31 -1.64 20.52
CA SER A 60 -28.20 -2.51 20.09
C SER A 60 -27.80 -2.20 18.66
N LYS A 61 -26.54 -1.83 18.46
CA LYS A 61 -25.95 -1.60 17.14
C LYS A 61 -24.94 -2.65 16.72
N VAL A 62 -24.79 -3.76 17.45
CA VAL A 62 -23.87 -4.83 17.06
C VAL A 62 -24.21 -5.30 15.65
N GLY A 63 -23.21 -5.28 14.75
CA GLY A 63 -23.37 -5.63 13.34
C GLY A 63 -23.94 -4.53 12.45
N LEU A 64 -24.24 -3.34 12.99
CA LEU A 64 -24.47 -2.16 12.17
C LEU A 64 -23.17 -1.85 11.43
N SER A 65 -23.30 -1.65 10.12
CA SER A 65 -22.17 -1.33 9.25
C SER A 65 -22.43 -0.09 8.42
N ASP A 66 -21.36 0.59 8.08
CA ASP A 66 -21.35 1.76 7.21
C ASP A 66 -20.18 1.68 6.24
N VAL A 67 -20.34 2.26 5.05
CA VAL A 67 -19.32 2.28 4.00
C VAL A 67 -18.73 3.67 3.95
N ILE A 68 -17.41 3.76 4.11
CA ILE A 68 -16.68 5.02 4.14
C ILE A 68 -15.70 5.11 2.99
N ASP A 69 -15.45 6.33 2.53
CA ASP A 69 -14.32 6.63 1.64
C ASP A 69 -13.17 7.20 2.44
N VAL A 70 -11.97 6.70 2.16
CA VAL A 70 -10.74 7.11 2.83
C VAL A 70 -9.73 7.54 1.77
N TYR A 71 -9.27 8.77 1.86
CA TYR A 71 -8.26 9.33 0.97
C TYR A 71 -6.98 9.57 1.75
N TYR A 72 -5.85 9.10 1.21
CA TYR A 72 -4.55 9.24 1.83
C TYR A 72 -3.56 9.78 0.81
N ASN A 73 -2.83 10.83 1.19
CA ASN A 73 -1.68 11.32 0.43
C ASN A 73 -0.49 11.48 1.37
N SER A 74 0.69 11.17 0.85
CA SER A 74 1.93 11.29 1.60
C SER A 74 3.14 11.41 0.67
N PHE A 75 4.26 11.85 1.22
CA PHE A 75 5.58 11.74 0.59
C PHE A 75 6.47 10.82 1.43
N ALA A 76 7.44 10.20 0.77
CA ALA A 76 8.39 9.31 1.43
C ALA A 76 9.30 10.12 2.38
N SER A 77 9.38 9.68 3.63
CA SER A 77 10.43 10.08 4.55
C SER A 77 11.75 9.38 4.29
N ALA A 78 11.68 8.15 3.76
CA ALA A 78 12.83 7.32 3.42
C ALA A 78 12.47 6.28 2.36
N ILE A 79 13.50 5.83 1.65
CA ILE A 79 13.46 4.63 0.79
C ILE A 79 14.11 3.50 1.57
N LEU A 80 13.44 2.34 1.60
CA LEU A 80 13.85 1.19 2.41
C LEU A 80 14.42 0.09 1.52
N ALA A 81 15.46 -0.57 2.02
CA ALA A 81 15.93 -1.85 1.52
C ALA A 81 14.96 -2.98 1.95
N ASP A 82 15.13 -4.16 1.36
CA ASP A 82 14.32 -5.35 1.63
C ASP A 82 14.44 -5.88 3.08
N ASP A 83 15.55 -5.57 3.76
CA ASP A 83 15.77 -5.82 5.18
C ASP A 83 15.17 -4.74 6.11
N GLY A 84 14.55 -3.70 5.53
CA GLY A 84 13.96 -2.58 6.25
C GLY A 84 14.94 -1.46 6.64
N SER A 85 16.22 -1.57 6.28
CA SER A 85 17.19 -0.49 6.47
C SER A 85 16.94 0.68 5.51
N THR A 86 17.34 1.89 5.90
CA THR A 86 17.15 3.11 5.09
C THR A 86 18.32 3.31 4.12
N PHE A 87 18.02 3.54 2.83
CA PHE A 87 19.02 4.00 1.87
C PHE A 87 19.42 5.47 2.11
N VAL A 88 20.68 5.79 1.84
CA VAL A 88 21.16 7.17 1.81
C VAL A 88 20.74 7.81 0.49
N THR A 89 19.80 8.74 0.55
CA THR A 89 19.18 9.41 -0.61
C THR A 89 19.21 10.92 -0.42
N PRO A 90 20.37 11.57 -0.63
CA PRO A 90 20.55 12.99 -0.29
C PRO A 90 19.70 13.94 -1.12
N GLY A 91 19.24 13.52 -2.31
CA GLY A 91 18.34 14.29 -3.16
C GLY A 91 16.86 14.06 -2.85
N LEU A 92 16.50 13.11 -1.98
CA LEU A 92 15.11 12.88 -1.59
C LEU A 92 14.65 14.01 -0.65
N VAL A 93 13.63 14.75 -1.07
CA VAL A 93 13.04 15.84 -0.30
C VAL A 93 11.61 15.53 0.14
N LYS A 94 11.16 16.28 1.14
CA LYS A 94 9.84 16.15 1.78
C LYS A 94 8.95 17.33 1.39
N GLY A 95 8.33 17.26 0.22
CA GLY A 95 7.42 18.30 -0.28
C GLY A 95 8.09 19.56 -0.84
N THR A 96 7.31 20.64 -0.89
CA THR A 96 7.64 21.88 -1.62
C THR A 96 8.98 22.55 -1.25
N GLY A 97 9.69 23.02 -2.27
CA GLY A 97 10.61 24.16 -2.15
C GLY A 97 12.08 23.82 -1.91
N ALA A 98 12.45 22.54 -1.88
CA ALA A 98 13.84 22.10 -1.82
C ALA A 98 14.31 21.59 -3.20
N ALA A 99 15.60 21.81 -3.51
CA ALA A 99 16.22 21.19 -4.67
C ALA A 99 16.35 19.68 -4.44
N GLY A 100 15.90 18.86 -5.40
CA GLY A 100 15.92 17.40 -5.29
C GLY A 100 14.78 16.76 -6.06
N TYR A 101 14.35 15.59 -5.60
CA TYR A 101 13.18 14.87 -6.07
C TYR A 101 12.34 14.41 -4.88
N GLU A 102 11.06 14.16 -5.11
CA GLU A 102 10.17 13.58 -4.12
C GLU A 102 9.54 12.29 -4.64
N ILE A 103 9.24 11.40 -3.70
CA ILE A 103 8.42 10.22 -3.94
C ILE A 103 7.11 10.41 -3.20
N THR A 104 6.00 10.37 -3.92
CA THR A 104 4.66 10.61 -3.38
C THR A 104 3.79 9.37 -3.52
N VAL A 105 2.83 9.24 -2.63
CA VAL A 105 1.76 8.23 -2.71
C VAL A 105 0.41 8.91 -2.65
N LYS A 106 -0.51 8.42 -3.48
CA LYS A 106 -1.92 8.75 -3.45
C LYS A 106 -2.72 7.46 -3.40
N ALA A 107 -3.58 7.34 -2.41
CA ALA A 107 -4.45 6.19 -2.21
C ALA A 107 -5.89 6.62 -1.93
N HIS A 108 -6.81 5.80 -2.39
CA HIS A 108 -8.23 5.88 -2.08
C HIS A 108 -8.73 4.48 -1.74
N PHE A 109 -9.39 4.37 -0.59
CA PHE A 109 -10.01 3.16 -0.10
C PHE A 109 -11.51 3.38 0.04
N GLN A 110 -12.25 2.31 -0.20
CA GLN A 110 -13.56 2.15 0.39
C GLN A 110 -13.44 1.11 1.50
N GLU A 111 -13.93 1.44 2.68
CA GLU A 111 -13.86 0.56 3.85
C GLU A 111 -15.26 0.35 4.43
N VAL A 112 -15.47 -0.81 5.04
CA VAL A 112 -16.66 -1.08 5.85
C VAL A 112 -16.28 -0.96 7.31
N VAL A 113 -16.97 -0.06 8.01
CA VAL A 113 -16.91 0.08 9.47
C VAL A 113 -18.04 -0.75 10.05
N THR A 114 -17.77 -1.58 11.06
CA THR A 114 -18.81 -2.42 11.70
C THR A 114 -18.75 -2.31 13.22
N CYS A 115 -19.87 -1.97 13.85
CA CYS A 115 -20.00 -1.94 15.30
C CYS A 115 -19.87 -3.34 15.91
N LEU A 116 -18.94 -3.50 16.84
CA LEU A 116 -18.69 -4.75 17.56
C LEU A 116 -19.32 -4.77 18.97
N THR A 117 -19.65 -3.61 19.52
CA THR A 117 -20.32 -3.48 20.82
C THR A 117 -21.71 -2.87 20.70
N PHE A 118 -22.52 -3.04 21.74
CA PHE A 118 -23.90 -2.53 21.81
C PHE A 118 -24.00 -1.05 21.47
N ASP A 119 -23.05 -0.25 21.95
CA ASP A 119 -22.99 1.20 21.82
C ASP A 119 -22.02 1.66 20.72
N CYS A 120 -21.44 0.78 19.90
CA CYS A 120 -20.38 1.08 18.94
C CYS A 120 -19.09 1.68 19.55
N GLY A 121 -18.85 1.52 20.87
CA GLY A 121 -17.58 1.90 21.50
C GLY A 121 -16.36 1.18 20.90
N VAL A 122 -16.57 0.00 20.29
CA VAL A 122 -15.58 -0.73 19.49
C VAL A 122 -16.12 -0.98 18.09
N VAL A 123 -15.30 -0.75 17.06
CA VAL A 123 -15.63 -1.09 15.67
C VAL A 123 -14.47 -1.82 15.01
N SER A 124 -14.78 -2.67 14.03
CA SER A 124 -13.82 -3.11 13.02
C SER A 124 -13.91 -2.22 11.79
N ILE A 125 -12.79 -2.09 11.09
CA ILE A 125 -12.67 -1.44 9.78
C ILE A 125 -12.04 -2.45 8.83
N THR A 126 -12.64 -2.65 7.67
CA THR A 126 -12.16 -3.62 6.68
C THR A 126 -12.22 -3.00 5.28
N PRO A 127 -11.09 -2.87 4.56
CA PRO A 127 -11.10 -2.41 3.18
C PRO A 127 -11.90 -3.37 2.28
N THR A 128 -12.78 -2.82 1.45
CA THR A 128 -13.54 -3.58 0.44
C THR A 128 -12.95 -3.42 -0.95
N THR A 129 -12.55 -2.20 -1.28
CA THR A 129 -11.85 -1.85 -2.52
C THR A 129 -10.87 -0.73 -2.23
N GLY A 130 -9.90 -0.55 -3.10
CA GLY A 130 -9.03 0.61 -3.02
C GLY A 130 -7.95 0.57 -4.08
N THR A 131 -7.48 1.74 -4.46
CA THR A 131 -6.40 1.91 -5.42
C THR A 131 -5.31 2.78 -4.84
N TRP A 132 -4.10 2.54 -5.29
CA TRP A 132 -2.94 3.34 -4.90
C TRP A 132 -2.01 3.57 -6.09
N GLY A 133 -1.28 4.67 -6.04
CA GLY A 133 -0.23 5.02 -6.98
C GLY A 133 0.92 5.67 -6.25
N ILE A 134 2.14 5.34 -6.67
CA ILE A 134 3.38 5.94 -6.19
C ILE A 134 4.05 6.64 -7.36
N PHE A 135 4.51 7.86 -7.15
CA PHE A 135 5.02 8.74 -8.18
C PHE A 135 6.40 9.28 -7.78
N LEU A 136 7.25 9.52 -8.78
CA LEU A 136 8.50 10.23 -8.65
C LEU A 136 8.37 11.57 -9.34
N ASP A 137 8.63 12.65 -8.61
CA ASP A 137 8.65 14.00 -9.17
C ASP A 137 10.02 14.65 -8.96
N THR A 138 10.62 15.14 -10.05
CA THR A 138 11.88 15.89 -10.04
C THR A 138 11.67 17.40 -9.86
N ALA A 139 10.43 17.86 -9.76
CA ALA A 139 10.06 19.24 -9.45
C ALA A 139 9.22 19.30 -8.15
N PRO A 140 9.83 19.02 -6.98
CA PRO A 140 9.09 18.78 -5.73
C PRO A 140 8.10 19.89 -5.38
N ASN A 141 6.82 19.54 -5.37
CA ASN A 141 5.73 20.47 -5.19
C ASN A 141 4.59 19.89 -4.30
N ALA A 142 4.73 18.66 -3.81
CA ALA A 142 3.73 18.05 -2.96
C ALA A 142 3.56 18.83 -1.65
N SER A 143 2.30 19.07 -1.28
CA SER A 143 1.96 19.91 -0.13
C SER A 143 0.95 19.21 0.75
N LEU A 144 1.36 18.88 1.98
CA LEU A 144 0.44 18.35 2.99
C LEU A 144 -0.60 19.38 3.45
N ALA A 145 -0.32 20.68 3.31
CA ALA A 145 -1.24 21.73 3.70
C ALA A 145 -2.44 21.81 2.75
N THR A 146 -2.20 21.68 1.44
CA THR A 146 -3.23 21.77 0.40
C THR A 146 -3.64 20.42 -0.19
N GLN A 147 -2.94 19.36 0.20
CA GLN A 147 -3.07 17.98 -0.31
C GLN A 147 -2.96 17.92 -1.84
N SER A 148 -2.05 18.71 -2.40
CA SER A 148 -1.80 18.83 -3.85
C SER A 148 -0.41 18.36 -4.24
N GLY A 149 -0.19 18.07 -5.52
CA GLY A 149 1.14 17.67 -6.06
C GLY A 149 1.54 16.22 -5.77
N PHE A 150 0.59 15.35 -5.41
CA PHE A 150 0.90 13.94 -5.06
C PHE A 150 0.78 12.97 -6.24
N GLY A 151 0.53 13.46 -7.46
CA GLY A 151 0.20 12.60 -8.61
C GLY A 151 0.53 13.17 -9.98
N ASP A 152 1.29 14.27 -10.03
CA ASP A 152 1.78 14.95 -11.22
C ASP A 152 3.18 14.48 -11.66
N GLY A 153 3.88 13.71 -10.82
CA GLY A 153 5.12 13.03 -11.18
C GLY A 153 4.94 11.81 -12.09
N VAL A 154 6.08 11.17 -12.41
CA VAL A 154 6.13 9.90 -13.14
C VAL A 154 5.66 8.77 -12.25
N LYS A 155 4.61 8.05 -12.67
CA LYS A 155 4.12 6.88 -11.93
C LYS A 155 5.18 5.76 -11.93
N LEU A 156 5.60 5.36 -10.72
CA LEU A 156 6.53 4.27 -10.47
C LEU A 156 5.81 2.94 -10.30
N LEU A 157 4.83 2.94 -9.39
CA LEU A 157 4.08 1.76 -8.98
C LEU A 157 2.59 2.09 -8.90
N GLY A 158 1.76 1.06 -9.00
CA GLY A 158 0.34 1.20 -8.73
C GLY A 158 -0.40 -0.12 -8.65
N GLY A 159 -1.50 -0.12 -7.95
CA GLY A 159 -2.22 -1.35 -7.66
C GLY A 159 -3.51 -1.16 -6.91
N ALA A 160 -3.98 -2.26 -6.34
CA ALA A 160 -5.18 -2.31 -5.55
C ALA A 160 -4.91 -2.91 -4.17
N PHE A 161 -5.68 -2.52 -3.18
CA PHE A 161 -5.70 -3.20 -1.89
C PHE A 161 -6.64 -4.40 -1.97
N THR A 162 -6.22 -5.53 -1.41
CA THR A 162 -6.94 -6.82 -1.52
C THR A 162 -7.37 -7.37 -0.17
N GLY A 163 -6.97 -6.74 0.93
CA GLY A 163 -7.41 -7.13 2.26
C GLY A 163 -6.70 -6.34 3.34
N GLY A 164 -7.20 -6.47 4.57
CA GLY A 164 -6.70 -5.79 5.75
C GLY A 164 -7.80 -5.70 6.79
N GLN A 165 -7.42 -5.45 8.03
CA GLN A 165 -8.39 -5.16 9.08
C GLN A 165 -7.73 -4.27 10.12
N ALA A 166 -8.52 -3.33 10.63
CA ALA A 166 -8.19 -2.55 11.81
C ALA A 166 -9.33 -2.64 12.83
N THR A 167 -9.01 -2.37 14.08
CA THR A 167 -10.00 -2.23 15.15
C THR A 167 -9.77 -0.91 15.86
N ILE A 168 -10.83 -0.13 16.07
CA ILE A 168 -10.80 1.01 16.98
C ILE A 168 -11.49 0.57 18.27
N SER A 169 -10.75 0.56 19.38
CA SER A 169 -11.22 0.03 20.66
C SER A 169 -11.79 1.08 21.63
N GLN A 170 -11.70 2.37 21.29
CA GLN A 170 -12.16 3.47 22.15
C GLN A 170 -12.76 4.62 21.33
N GLN A 171 -13.93 4.40 20.74
CA GLN A 171 -14.61 5.49 20.03
C GLN A 171 -15.20 6.53 20.98
N SER A 172 -15.24 7.78 20.50
CA SER A 172 -15.94 8.86 21.18
C SER A 172 -17.42 8.89 20.83
N ALA A 173 -18.21 9.59 21.65
CA ALA A 173 -19.65 9.78 21.43
C ALA A 173 -20.00 10.80 20.33
N THR A 174 -18.98 11.36 19.69
CA THR A 174 -19.07 12.31 18.59
C THR A 174 -18.01 11.98 17.55
N ASN A 175 -18.31 12.14 16.27
CA ASN A 175 -17.36 11.97 15.17
C ASN A 175 -16.61 13.28 14.85
N PRO A 176 -15.29 13.22 14.57
CA PRO A 176 -14.42 12.04 14.70
C PRO A 176 -14.08 11.66 16.14
N GLY A 177 -14.34 12.55 17.10
CA GLY A 177 -13.98 12.27 18.49
C GLY A 177 -12.47 12.26 18.68
N GLN A 178 -11.99 11.28 19.46
CA GLN A 178 -10.57 10.95 19.59
C GLN A 178 -10.43 9.43 19.42
N GLY A 179 -9.39 9.00 18.70
CA GLY A 179 -9.10 7.59 18.54
C GLY A 179 -7.79 7.36 17.82
N THR A 180 -7.16 6.22 18.11
CA THR A 180 -6.00 5.71 17.39
C THR A 180 -6.29 4.26 16.99
N SER A 181 -5.87 3.89 15.79
CA SER A 181 -5.92 2.52 15.30
C SER A 181 -4.64 2.20 14.54
N SER A 182 -4.34 0.91 14.45
CA SER A 182 -3.29 0.39 13.60
C SER A 182 -3.88 -0.65 12.67
N ALA A 183 -3.39 -0.68 11.44
CA ALA A 183 -3.86 -1.59 10.40
C ALA A 183 -2.66 -2.24 9.73
N SER A 184 -2.87 -3.47 9.26
CA SER A 184 -2.05 -4.07 8.22
C SER A 184 -2.94 -4.29 7.00
N VAL A 185 -2.52 -3.78 5.86
CA VAL A 185 -3.25 -3.84 4.59
C VAL A 185 -2.36 -4.48 3.54
N ALA A 186 -2.87 -5.52 2.90
CA ALA A 186 -2.21 -6.18 1.78
C ALA A 186 -2.77 -5.66 0.45
N GLY A 187 -1.93 -5.63 -0.57
CA GLY A 187 -2.34 -5.23 -1.92
C GLY A 187 -1.55 -5.92 -3.01
N THR A 188 -2.06 -5.80 -4.23
CA THR A 188 -1.40 -6.24 -5.46
C THR A 188 -0.68 -5.06 -6.09
N THR A 189 0.39 -5.35 -6.82
CA THR A 189 1.08 -4.37 -7.67
C THR A 189 0.79 -4.72 -9.13
N SER A 190 -0.05 -3.92 -9.77
CA SER A 190 -0.49 -4.13 -11.16
C SER A 190 0.31 -3.32 -12.17
N VAL A 191 1.01 -2.28 -11.69
CA VAL A 191 1.84 -1.38 -12.48
C VAL A 191 3.22 -1.33 -11.84
N THR A 192 4.26 -1.62 -12.61
CA THR A 192 5.65 -1.33 -12.29
C THR A 192 6.27 -0.64 -13.49
N ASN A 193 6.89 0.51 -13.27
CA ASN A 193 7.63 1.23 -14.30
C ASN A 193 9.07 0.72 -14.35
N ASN A 194 9.34 -0.16 -15.30
CA ASN A 194 10.62 -0.86 -15.41
C ASN A 194 11.80 0.00 -15.88
N ALA A 195 11.56 1.28 -16.20
CA ALA A 195 12.65 2.24 -16.34
C ALA A 195 13.25 2.63 -14.98
N TYR A 196 12.48 2.48 -13.90
CA TYR A 196 12.86 2.87 -12.54
C TYR A 196 12.98 1.67 -11.61
N ILE A 197 12.02 0.75 -11.62
CA ILE A 197 11.98 -0.38 -10.68
C ILE A 197 11.98 -1.70 -11.44
N THR A 198 12.95 -2.57 -11.15
CA THR A 198 13.02 -3.90 -11.77
C THR A 198 13.42 -4.97 -10.77
N PRO A 199 12.86 -6.19 -10.84
CA PRO A 199 11.79 -6.64 -11.74
C PRO A 199 10.41 -6.13 -11.30
N ASN A 200 9.35 -6.56 -12.00
CA ASN A 200 7.97 -6.30 -11.58
C ASN A 200 7.74 -6.81 -10.16
N LEU A 201 7.10 -5.99 -9.34
CA LEU A 201 6.69 -6.37 -7.99
C LEU A 201 5.31 -7.05 -8.08
N GLY A 202 5.08 -8.08 -7.26
CA GLY A 202 3.82 -8.84 -7.26
C GLY A 202 2.77 -8.28 -6.31
N GLY A 203 3.20 -7.63 -5.23
CA GLY A 203 2.31 -7.09 -4.23
C GLY A 203 3.02 -6.21 -3.22
N THR A 204 2.22 -5.77 -2.26
CA THR A 204 2.64 -4.84 -1.22
C THR A 204 1.97 -5.16 0.10
N SER A 205 2.65 -4.83 1.20
CA SER A 205 2.09 -4.81 2.54
C SER A 205 2.29 -3.41 3.12
N VAL A 206 1.25 -2.83 3.69
CA VAL A 206 1.28 -1.55 4.37
C VAL A 206 0.96 -1.78 5.84
N ILE A 207 1.82 -1.27 6.72
CA ILE A 207 1.51 -1.13 8.14
C ILE A 207 1.25 0.35 8.37
N SER A 208 0.08 0.68 8.91
CA SER A 208 -0.31 2.06 9.15
C SER A 208 -0.82 2.27 10.56
N THR A 209 -0.64 3.50 11.05
CA THR A 209 -1.39 4.03 12.18
C THR A 209 -2.27 5.17 11.70
N LEU A 210 -3.48 5.22 12.24
CA LEU A 210 -4.43 6.29 12.03
C LEU A 210 -4.75 6.88 13.38
N SER A 211 -4.54 8.18 13.53
CA SER A 211 -4.99 8.94 14.70
C SER A 211 -5.94 10.04 14.25
N PHE A 212 -7.11 10.10 14.85
CA PHE A 212 -8.08 11.16 14.62
C PHE A 212 -8.45 11.80 15.94
N GLY A 213 -8.73 13.08 15.88
CA GLY A 213 -8.91 13.94 17.04
C GLY A 213 -9.57 15.22 16.61
N ARG A 214 -10.25 15.90 17.53
CA ARG A 214 -10.70 17.27 17.30
C ARG A 214 -9.49 18.21 17.33
N VAL A 215 -8.81 18.33 16.19
CA VAL A 215 -7.70 19.26 16.01
C VAL A 215 -8.19 20.47 15.24
N ILE A 216 -8.01 21.66 15.80
CA ILE A 216 -8.34 22.92 15.15
C ILE A 216 -7.31 23.19 14.04
N GLN A 217 -7.72 23.80 12.93
CA GLN A 217 -6.83 24.16 11.83
C GLN A 217 -5.61 24.96 12.33
N GLY A 218 -4.41 24.60 11.87
CA GLY A 218 -3.16 25.25 12.27
C GLY A 218 -2.64 24.88 13.66
N GLN A 219 -3.27 23.95 14.37
CA GLN A 219 -2.75 23.39 15.63
C GLN A 219 -2.04 22.04 15.38
N PRO A 220 -1.02 21.72 16.20
CA PRO A 220 -0.39 20.40 16.16
C PRO A 220 -1.40 19.28 16.43
N GLY A 221 -1.25 18.19 15.70
CA GLY A 221 -2.02 16.96 15.89
C GLY A 221 -1.60 16.16 17.12
N PRO A 222 -2.18 14.96 17.28
CA PRO A 222 -1.94 14.08 18.42
C PRO A 222 -0.45 13.77 18.69
N ASN A 223 0.40 13.81 17.66
CA ASN A 223 1.85 13.57 17.79
C ASN A 223 2.72 14.84 17.87
N GLY A 224 2.11 16.03 17.86
CA GLY A 224 2.82 17.32 17.92
C GLY A 224 3.51 17.79 16.64
N THR A 225 3.57 16.98 15.57
CA THR A 225 4.23 17.35 14.30
C THR A 225 3.29 17.41 13.11
N TRP A 226 2.12 16.80 13.22
CA TRP A 226 1.08 16.89 12.21
C TRP A 226 0.39 18.24 12.24
N VAL A 227 0.15 18.84 11.07
CA VAL A 227 -0.66 20.05 10.92
C VAL A 227 -1.85 19.71 10.04
N ARG A 228 -3.05 20.02 10.53
CA ARG A 228 -4.29 19.79 9.79
C ARG A 228 -4.27 20.53 8.44
N PRO A 229 -4.54 19.84 7.31
CA PRO A 229 -4.65 20.48 6.00
C PRO A 229 -5.71 21.58 5.97
N THR A 230 -5.53 22.54 5.07
CA THR A 230 -6.47 23.64 4.80
C THR A 230 -7.36 23.35 3.60
N ALA A 231 -6.90 22.49 2.68
CA ALA A 231 -7.61 22.09 1.49
C ALA A 231 -7.35 20.60 1.18
N TRP A 232 -8.24 20.02 0.38
CA TRP A 232 -8.03 18.71 -0.23
C TRP A 232 -8.22 18.78 -1.74
N GLU A 233 -7.14 18.56 -2.50
CA GLU A 233 -7.22 18.64 -3.97
C GLU A 233 -8.11 17.53 -4.54
N GLY A 234 -9.11 17.96 -5.32
CA GLY A 234 -9.98 17.08 -6.11
C GLY A 234 -11.45 17.44 -5.95
N SER A 235 -12.14 17.55 -7.09
CA SER A 235 -13.57 17.86 -7.12
C SER A 235 -14.38 16.81 -6.37
N GLY A 236 -15.21 17.25 -5.42
CA GLY A 236 -16.06 16.37 -4.62
C GLY A 236 -15.35 15.57 -3.52
N ILE A 237 -14.03 15.69 -3.39
CA ILE A 237 -13.28 15.05 -2.30
C ILE A 237 -13.37 15.92 -1.04
N GLY A 238 -12.97 17.20 -1.14
CA GLY A 238 -13.08 18.16 -0.04
C GLY A 238 -14.50 18.64 0.29
N ALA A 239 -14.64 19.36 1.40
CA ALA A 239 -15.83 20.14 1.73
C ALA A 239 -15.99 21.28 0.72
N SER A 240 -17.18 21.41 0.10
CA SER A 240 -17.48 22.45 -0.90
C SER A 240 -16.48 22.53 -2.08
N GLY A 241 -15.95 21.38 -2.51
CA GLY A 241 -15.21 21.27 -3.79
C GLY A 241 -13.70 21.47 -3.72
N ASN A 242 -13.11 21.82 -2.56
CA ASN A 242 -11.66 21.78 -2.27
C ASN A 242 -11.31 22.06 -0.79
N GLY A 243 -12.27 22.35 0.09
CA GLY A 243 -12.00 22.57 1.52
C GLY A 243 -11.81 21.28 2.32
N VAL A 244 -11.46 21.39 3.59
CA VAL A 244 -11.52 20.25 4.53
C VAL A 244 -12.81 20.32 5.37
N PRO A 245 -13.38 19.17 5.82
CA PRO A 245 -14.57 19.13 6.68
C PRO A 245 -14.48 20.03 7.93
N SER A 246 -15.61 20.40 8.53
CA SER A 246 -15.61 21.17 9.79
C SER A 246 -15.04 20.36 10.96
N THR A 247 -14.51 21.02 11.98
CA THR A 247 -14.06 20.42 13.25
C THR A 247 -15.09 20.51 14.37
N SER A 248 -16.29 21.03 14.07
CA SER A 248 -17.38 21.21 15.03
C SER A 248 -18.58 20.31 14.74
N GLY A 249 -19.17 19.76 15.81
CA GLY A 249 -20.35 18.90 15.74
C GLY A 249 -20.03 17.42 15.48
N ASN A 250 -21.08 16.60 15.37
CA ASN A 250 -20.98 15.19 15.00
C ASN A 250 -20.92 15.11 13.46
N GLN A 251 -19.70 15.20 12.91
CA GLN A 251 -19.49 15.26 11.45
C GLN A 251 -19.23 13.86 10.89
N LYS A 252 -19.85 13.53 9.75
CA LYS A 252 -19.59 12.29 9.02
C LYS A 252 -18.27 12.30 8.25
N ASP A 253 -17.81 13.50 7.92
CA ASP A 253 -16.56 13.70 7.20
C ASP A 253 -15.55 14.33 8.15
N PHE A 254 -14.33 13.81 8.17
CA PHE A 254 -13.28 14.34 9.03
C PHE A 254 -11.89 14.06 8.49
N VAL A 255 -10.92 14.75 9.05
CA VAL A 255 -9.51 14.60 8.71
C VAL A 255 -8.75 14.13 9.92
N GLY A 256 -7.92 13.11 9.73
CA GLY A 256 -7.02 12.56 10.74
C GLY A 256 -5.57 12.61 10.27
N GLN A 257 -4.68 12.25 11.17
CA GLN A 257 -3.29 11.98 10.90
C GLN A 257 -3.13 10.50 10.54
N ALA A 258 -2.27 10.23 9.57
CA ALA A 258 -1.86 8.87 9.25
C ALA A 258 -0.33 8.79 9.18
N ASP A 259 0.19 7.64 9.60
CA ASP A 259 1.59 7.24 9.46
C ASP A 259 1.60 5.85 8.84
N ALA A 260 2.51 5.58 7.92
CA ALA A 260 2.54 4.30 7.23
C ALA A 260 3.95 3.93 6.74
N SER A 261 4.23 2.64 6.76
CA SER A 261 5.37 2.05 6.09
C SER A 261 4.86 1.00 5.11
N GLN A 262 5.42 0.98 3.90
CA GLN A 262 4.99 0.11 2.82
C GLN A 262 6.16 -0.71 2.29
N SER A 263 6.01 -2.02 2.31
CA SER A 263 6.96 -2.97 1.72
C SER A 263 6.41 -3.65 0.47
N PHE A 264 7.30 -4.16 -0.36
CA PHE A 264 6.96 -4.87 -1.59
C PHE A 264 7.61 -6.23 -1.66
N PHE A 265 6.98 -7.12 -2.43
CA PHE A 265 7.48 -8.47 -2.67
C PHE A 265 7.23 -8.89 -4.12
N PHE A 266 8.03 -9.82 -4.62
CA PHE A 266 7.91 -10.34 -5.98
C PHE A 266 6.76 -11.32 -6.10
N SER A 267 6.09 -11.30 -7.25
CA SER A 267 5.32 -12.45 -7.70
C SER A 267 6.34 -13.49 -8.18
N VAL A 268 6.73 -14.42 -7.32
CA VAL A 268 7.52 -15.57 -7.76
C VAL A 268 6.56 -16.45 -8.58
N PRO A 269 6.79 -16.67 -9.90
CA PRO A 269 6.06 -17.72 -10.60
C PRO A 269 6.41 -19.03 -9.90
N GLU A 270 5.44 -19.67 -9.26
CA GLU A 270 5.69 -20.84 -8.41
C GLU A 270 6.54 -21.89 -9.16
N PRO A 271 7.80 -22.13 -8.75
CA PRO A 271 8.69 -23.06 -9.45
C PRO A 271 8.12 -24.49 -9.48
N THR A 272 7.27 -24.80 -8.51
CA THR A 272 6.59 -26.10 -8.37
C THR A 272 5.71 -26.41 -9.58
N SER A 273 5.04 -25.43 -10.17
CA SER A 273 4.12 -25.64 -11.29
C SER A 273 4.84 -25.99 -12.59
N LEU A 274 5.99 -25.36 -12.86
CA LEU A 274 6.83 -25.66 -14.03
C LEU A 274 7.65 -26.94 -13.85
N ALA A 275 8.22 -27.15 -12.65
CA ALA A 275 8.93 -28.39 -12.34
C ALA A 275 8.00 -29.60 -12.35
N LEU A 276 6.78 -29.48 -11.80
CA LEU A 276 5.77 -30.55 -11.81
C LEU A 276 5.22 -30.80 -13.21
N SER A 277 5.00 -29.77 -14.03
CA SER A 277 4.64 -29.96 -15.45
C SER A 277 5.76 -30.65 -16.23
N GLY A 278 7.03 -30.28 -15.99
CA GLY A 278 8.20 -30.94 -16.56
C GLY A 278 8.35 -32.39 -16.10
N LEU A 279 8.14 -32.67 -14.80
CA LEU A 279 8.13 -34.03 -14.24
C LEU A 279 6.94 -34.85 -14.75
N ALA A 280 5.77 -34.24 -14.91
CA ALA A 280 4.59 -34.89 -15.47
C ALA A 280 4.80 -35.26 -16.94
N LEU A 281 5.41 -34.38 -17.74
CA LEU A 281 5.78 -34.66 -19.14
C LEU A 281 6.90 -35.71 -19.25
N LEU A 282 7.91 -35.66 -18.38
CA LEU A 282 8.93 -36.71 -18.28
C LEU A 282 8.31 -38.07 -17.88
N GLY A 283 7.38 -38.07 -16.92
CA GLY A 283 6.63 -39.25 -16.51
C GLY A 283 5.81 -39.85 -17.65
N LEU A 284 5.08 -39.01 -18.40
CA LEU A 284 4.31 -39.44 -19.58
C LEU A 284 5.22 -39.94 -20.72
N GLY A 285 6.37 -39.29 -20.94
CA GLY A 285 7.38 -39.72 -21.92
C GLY A 285 7.96 -41.11 -21.60
N LEU A 286 8.31 -41.37 -20.33
CA LEU A 286 8.80 -42.67 -19.88
C LEU A 286 7.72 -43.77 -19.93
N VAL A 287 6.46 -43.43 -19.63
CA VAL A 287 5.32 -44.37 -19.73
C VAL A 287 5.00 -44.70 -21.19
N SER A 288 5.09 -43.74 -22.11
CA SER A 288 4.85 -43.98 -23.55
C SER A 288 5.88 -44.93 -24.17
N ARG A 289 7.13 -44.89 -23.70
CA ARG A 289 8.22 -45.75 -24.20
C ARG A 289 8.06 -47.21 -23.77
N ARG A 290 7.40 -47.47 -22.65
CA ARG A 290 7.07 -48.85 -22.21
C ARG A 290 6.00 -49.53 -23.04
N ARG A 291 5.14 -48.78 -23.76
CA ARG A 291 4.08 -49.37 -24.60
C ARG A 291 4.53 -49.75 -26.03
N LYS A 292 5.75 -49.42 -26.44
CA LYS A 292 6.32 -49.81 -27.75
C LYS A 292 7.24 -51.04 -27.70
N SER A 293 7.34 -51.70 -26.56
CA SER A 293 8.16 -52.92 -26.38
C SER A 293 7.35 -54.12 -25.88
N ALA A 294 6.03 -54.10 -26.10
CA ALA A 294 5.15 -55.26 -26.01
C ALA A 294 4.59 -55.55 -27.41
#